data_AF-A0A520IS69-F1
#
_entry.id   AF-A0A520IS69-F1
#
_cell.length_a   1.000
_cell.length_b   1.000
_cell.length_c   1.000
_cell.angle_alpha   90.00
_cell.angle_beta   90.00
_cell.angle_gamma   90.00
#
_symmetry.space_group_name_H-M   'P 1'
#
loop_
_entity.id
_entity.type
_entity.pdbx_description
1 polymer ?
#
loop_
_entity_poly.entity_id
_entity_poly.type
_entity_poly.pdbx_seq_one_letter_code
_entity_poly.pdbx_strand_id
1 'polypeptide(L)'
;FISYLGPEMDKLGVSVFMGTVEKGNPKLVDSVLNAAESGKYIKGAGFQWDGKLAIPTIHAEHPALTVYQTEHECGNGLNDWAYAKYSWTLLDHYLKNGVTAYQYWNLSLPVGGKSTWGWYQNSLITVDQTNKTYTWNNEYYLMKHFSHYVQPGAAYLKGSPDEKNVIAFENPDKSIAVIVYNDSNADKTIRIKIGDHTIAPLFKAESFNTLLFKR
;
A
#
# COMPACT_ATOMS: atom_id res chain seq x y z
N PHE A 1 -28.75 -4.67 1.32
CA PHE A 1 -27.89 -5.10 2.45
C PHE A 1 -27.42 -3.92 3.29
N ILE A 2 -26.66 -2.96 2.73
CA ILE A 2 -26.14 -1.81 3.51
C ILE A 2 -27.26 -0.96 4.14
N SER A 3 -28.39 -0.77 3.46
CA SER A 3 -29.56 -0.08 4.02
C SER A 3 -30.15 -0.73 5.28
N TYR A 4 -29.88 -2.02 5.50
CA TYR A 4 -30.26 -2.77 6.69
C TYR A 4 -29.13 -2.79 7.74
N LEU A 5 -27.88 -2.98 7.30
CA LEU A 5 -26.71 -3.03 8.20
C LEU A 5 -26.37 -1.66 8.80
N GLY A 6 -26.42 -0.60 8.00
CA GLY A 6 -26.01 0.75 8.36
C GLY A 6 -26.64 1.28 9.64
N PRO A 7 -27.98 1.27 9.79
CA PRO A 7 -28.64 1.68 11.02
C PRO A 7 -28.19 0.92 12.25
N GLU A 8 -27.93 -0.39 12.14
CA GLU A 8 -27.48 -1.20 13.27
C GLU A 8 -26.03 -0.89 13.65
N MET A 9 -25.17 -0.59 12.67
CA MET A 9 -23.78 -0.18 12.93
C MET A 9 -23.70 1.23 13.51
N ASP A 10 -24.57 2.15 13.07
CA ASP A 10 -24.67 3.50 13.64
C ASP A 10 -25.05 3.47 15.12
N LYS A 11 -25.98 2.59 15.54
CA LYS A 11 -26.32 2.39 16.97
C LYS A 11 -25.12 1.96 17.81
N LEU A 12 -24.15 1.28 17.20
CA LEU A 12 -22.94 0.79 17.84
C LEU A 12 -21.75 1.75 17.68
N GLY A 13 -21.90 2.86 16.94
CA GLY A 13 -20.80 3.78 16.62
C GLY A 13 -19.72 3.16 15.72
N VAL A 14 -20.07 2.14 14.93
CA VAL A 14 -19.14 1.43 14.05
C VAL A 14 -19.22 2.01 12.64
N SER A 15 -18.07 2.43 12.09
CA SER A 15 -17.98 2.89 10.71
C SER A 15 -18.06 1.73 9.72
N VAL A 16 -18.93 1.83 8.72
CA VAL A 16 -19.08 0.81 7.67
C VAL A 16 -18.16 1.13 6.50
N PHE A 17 -17.37 0.15 6.09
CA PHE A 17 -16.56 0.19 4.87
C PHE A 17 -17.12 -0.82 3.87
N MET A 18 -17.23 -0.45 2.60
CA MET A 18 -17.67 -1.36 1.54
C MET A 18 -16.48 -2.03 0.84
N GLY A 19 -16.72 -3.19 0.21
CA GLY A 19 -15.71 -3.92 -0.57
C GLY A 19 -15.45 -5.34 -0.03
N THR A 20 -14.32 -5.95 -0.37
CA THR A 20 -13.30 -5.41 -1.28
C THR A 20 -13.78 -5.27 -2.73
N VAL A 21 -13.30 -4.24 -3.42
CA VAL A 21 -13.56 -4.00 -4.84
C VAL A 21 -12.40 -4.58 -5.64
N GLU A 22 -12.69 -5.58 -6.47
CA GLU A 22 -11.70 -6.25 -7.34
C GLU A 22 -11.84 -5.89 -8.82
N LYS A 23 -12.78 -4.99 -9.16
CA LYS A 23 -13.00 -4.55 -10.54
C LYS A 23 -12.63 -3.09 -10.69
N GLY A 24 -11.83 -2.78 -11.71
CA GLY A 24 -11.36 -1.43 -12.04
C GLY A 24 -12.41 -0.46 -12.57
N ASN A 25 -13.71 -0.72 -12.34
CA ASN A 25 -14.79 0.12 -12.85
C ASN A 25 -15.35 1.00 -11.72
N PRO A 26 -15.04 2.31 -11.68
CA PRO A 26 -15.48 3.20 -10.60
C PRO A 26 -17.00 3.27 -10.47
N LYS A 27 -17.74 3.14 -11.58
CA LYS A 27 -19.21 3.19 -11.58
C LYS A 27 -19.87 2.16 -10.66
N LEU A 28 -19.22 1.00 -10.46
CA LEU A 28 -19.73 -0.02 -9.53
C LEU A 28 -19.72 0.48 -8.08
N VAL A 29 -18.67 1.23 -7.70
CA VAL A 29 -18.56 1.84 -6.38
C VAL A 29 -19.48 3.06 -6.28
N ASP A 30 -19.47 3.94 -7.28
CA ASP A 30 -20.30 5.15 -7.29
C ASP A 30 -21.79 4.85 -7.15
N SER A 31 -22.26 3.79 -7.80
CA SER A 31 -23.68 3.39 -7.71
C SER A 31 -24.11 3.09 -6.28
N VAL A 32 -23.22 2.52 -5.46
CA VAL A 32 -23.49 2.16 -4.06
C VAL A 32 -23.35 3.38 -3.15
N LEU A 33 -22.35 4.24 -3.41
CA LEU A 33 -22.11 5.48 -2.66
C LEU A 33 -23.23 6.51 -2.89
N ASN A 34 -23.79 6.58 -4.09
CA ASN A 34 -24.84 7.54 -4.44
C ASN A 34 -26.27 7.04 -4.16
N ALA A 35 -26.45 5.77 -3.81
CA ALA A 35 -27.76 5.23 -3.46
C ALA A 35 -28.25 5.82 -2.12
N ALA A 36 -29.41 6.50 -2.16
CA ALA A 36 -29.93 7.28 -1.02
C ALA A 36 -30.15 6.43 0.25
N GLU A 37 -30.51 5.16 0.07
CA GLU A 37 -30.77 4.21 1.15
C GLU A 37 -29.51 3.63 1.80
N SER A 38 -28.35 3.67 1.13
CA SER A 38 -27.11 3.02 1.60
C SER A 38 -25.92 3.95 1.75
N GLY A 39 -25.72 4.89 0.82
CA GLY A 39 -24.52 5.70 0.68
C GLY A 39 -24.11 6.44 1.96
N LYS A 40 -25.10 7.00 2.67
CA LYS A 40 -24.89 7.76 3.92
C LYS A 40 -24.21 6.96 5.04
N TYR A 41 -24.34 5.63 5.03
CA TYR A 41 -23.75 4.74 6.03
C TYR A 41 -22.30 4.37 5.71
N ILE A 42 -21.85 4.55 4.46
CA ILE A 42 -20.52 4.13 4.01
C ILE A 42 -19.52 5.23 4.31
N LYS A 43 -18.49 4.90 5.11
CA LYS A 43 -17.41 5.83 5.50
C LYS A 43 -16.09 5.52 4.79
N GLY A 44 -15.98 4.36 4.18
CA GLY A 44 -14.82 3.99 3.39
C GLY A 44 -15.05 2.84 2.43
N ALA A 45 -14.05 2.55 1.61
CA ALA A 45 -14.05 1.45 0.66
C ALA A 45 -12.69 0.74 0.60
N GLY A 46 -12.73 -0.58 0.52
CA GLY A 46 -11.56 -1.44 0.31
C GLY A 46 -11.39 -1.83 -1.15
N PHE A 47 -10.15 -1.86 -1.64
CA PHE A 47 -9.78 -2.20 -3.01
C PHE A 47 -8.67 -3.23 -3.05
N GLN A 48 -8.75 -4.11 -4.04
CA GLN A 48 -7.84 -5.20 -4.28
C GLN A 48 -7.56 -5.36 -5.77
N TRP A 49 -6.32 -5.76 -6.10
CA TRP A 49 -5.95 -6.25 -7.43
C TRP A 49 -6.39 -5.28 -8.54
N ASP A 50 -7.29 -5.66 -9.45
CA ASP A 50 -7.77 -4.78 -10.55
C ASP A 50 -8.64 -3.62 -10.08
N GLY A 51 -9.20 -3.69 -8.86
CA GLY A 51 -9.89 -2.58 -8.22
C GLY A 51 -9.02 -1.33 -8.06
N LYS A 52 -7.69 -1.48 -8.05
CA LYS A 52 -6.73 -0.37 -8.02
C LYS A 52 -6.95 0.66 -9.14
N LEU A 53 -7.49 0.23 -10.27
CA LEU A 53 -7.76 1.10 -11.42
C LEU A 53 -8.95 2.05 -11.20
N ALA A 54 -9.85 1.74 -10.26
CA ALA A 54 -10.97 2.62 -9.91
C ALA A 54 -10.57 3.72 -8.92
N ILE A 55 -9.53 3.49 -8.12
CA ILE A 55 -9.13 4.37 -7.01
C ILE A 55 -8.91 5.83 -7.44
N PRO A 56 -8.19 6.16 -8.53
CA PRO A 56 -7.95 7.55 -8.90
C PRO A 56 -9.25 8.34 -9.09
N THR A 57 -10.24 7.73 -9.76
CA THR A 57 -11.57 8.32 -9.97
C THR A 57 -12.35 8.41 -8.67
N ILE A 58 -12.42 7.34 -7.89
CA ILE A 58 -13.17 7.32 -6.62
C ILE A 58 -12.61 8.33 -5.63
N HIS A 59 -11.28 8.42 -5.51
CA HIS A 59 -10.64 9.38 -4.61
C HIS A 59 -10.90 10.83 -5.04
N ALA A 60 -10.91 11.10 -6.35
CA ALA A 60 -11.19 12.44 -6.89
C ALA A 60 -12.67 12.84 -6.73
N GLU A 61 -13.60 11.92 -6.97
CA GLU A 61 -15.04 12.19 -6.91
C GLU A 61 -15.61 12.15 -5.49
N HIS A 62 -15.01 11.35 -4.60
CA HIS A 62 -15.44 11.16 -3.21
C HIS A 62 -14.28 11.43 -2.22
N PRO A 63 -13.74 12.66 -2.14
CA PRO A 63 -12.53 12.96 -1.36
C PRO A 63 -12.68 12.76 0.16
N ALA A 64 -13.92 12.69 0.67
CA ALA A 64 -14.21 12.38 2.07
C ALA A 64 -14.25 10.87 2.38
N LEU A 65 -14.25 10.01 1.34
CA LEU A 65 -14.29 8.57 1.51
C LEU A 65 -12.90 8.06 1.90
N THR A 66 -12.82 7.29 2.99
CA THR A 66 -11.57 6.62 3.36
C THR A 66 -11.33 5.44 2.41
N VAL A 67 -10.20 5.43 1.70
CA VAL A 67 -9.87 4.37 0.74
C VAL A 67 -8.77 3.47 1.29
N TYR A 68 -9.01 2.16 1.40
CA TYR A 68 -8.01 1.18 1.82
C TYR A 68 -7.61 0.29 0.65
N GLN A 69 -6.31 0.03 0.53
CA GLN A 69 -5.84 -1.17 -0.15
C GLN A 69 -5.88 -2.32 0.88
N THR A 70 -6.70 -3.34 0.61
CA THR A 70 -7.02 -4.37 1.62
C THR A 70 -6.29 -5.69 1.43
N GLU A 71 -5.62 -5.90 0.30
CA GLU A 71 -4.76 -7.09 0.08
C GLU A 71 -3.80 -6.92 -1.10
N HIS A 72 -2.52 -7.20 -0.85
CA HIS A 72 -1.47 -7.24 -1.86
C HIS A 72 -1.63 -8.48 -2.76
N GLU A 73 -1.37 -8.35 -4.05
CA GLU A 73 -1.46 -9.46 -4.99
C GLU A 73 -0.59 -10.66 -4.56
N CYS A 74 -1.14 -11.88 -4.63
CA CYS A 74 -0.59 -13.06 -3.95
C CYS A 74 0.77 -13.56 -4.47
N GLY A 75 1.16 -13.19 -5.68
CA GLY A 75 2.41 -13.63 -6.30
C GLY A 75 2.40 -15.09 -6.75
N ASN A 76 3.59 -15.63 -6.95
CA ASN A 76 3.82 -16.92 -7.60
C ASN A 76 4.63 -17.92 -6.74
N GLY A 77 4.94 -17.56 -5.50
CA GLY A 77 5.70 -18.36 -4.54
C GLY A 77 7.23 -18.25 -4.66
N LEU A 78 7.75 -17.47 -5.60
CA LEU A 78 9.21 -17.35 -5.78
C LEU A 78 9.86 -16.46 -4.71
N ASN A 79 9.11 -15.54 -4.09
CA ASN A 79 9.62 -14.59 -3.09
C ASN A 79 10.90 -13.84 -3.54
N ASP A 80 11.04 -13.63 -4.85
CA ASP A 80 12.27 -13.14 -5.46
C ASP A 80 12.33 -11.61 -5.52
N TRP A 81 13.48 -11.10 -5.96
CA TRP A 81 13.68 -9.66 -6.11
C TRP A 81 12.78 -9.06 -7.19
N ALA A 82 12.50 -9.80 -8.27
CA ALA A 82 11.62 -9.32 -9.34
C ALA A 82 10.22 -9.01 -8.82
N TYR A 83 9.69 -9.85 -7.95
CA TYR A 83 8.39 -9.62 -7.34
C TYR A 83 8.42 -8.48 -6.32
N ALA A 84 9.51 -8.30 -5.55
CA ALA A 84 9.65 -7.11 -4.70
C ALA A 84 9.68 -5.80 -5.51
N LYS A 85 10.33 -5.79 -6.69
CA LYS A 85 10.28 -4.65 -7.62
C LYS A 85 8.86 -4.40 -8.14
N TYR A 86 8.09 -5.45 -8.40
CA TYR A 86 6.68 -5.33 -8.76
C TYR A 86 5.84 -4.76 -7.62
N SER A 87 6.02 -5.25 -6.39
CA SER A 87 5.37 -4.75 -5.18
C SER A 87 5.61 -3.26 -4.94
N TRP A 88 6.79 -2.74 -5.28
CA TRP A 88 7.05 -1.30 -5.27
C TRP A 88 6.09 -0.55 -6.19
N THR A 89 5.84 -1.04 -7.41
CA THR A 89 4.94 -0.37 -8.36
C THR A 89 3.49 -0.36 -7.85
N LEU A 90 3.08 -1.41 -7.14
CA LEU A 90 1.78 -1.44 -6.44
C LEU A 90 1.74 -0.40 -5.31
N LEU A 91 2.72 -0.39 -4.41
CA LEU A 91 2.80 0.59 -3.32
C LEU A 91 2.76 2.02 -3.87
N ASP A 92 3.57 2.33 -4.88
CA ASP A 92 3.60 3.63 -5.55
C ASP A 92 2.23 4.02 -6.10
N HIS A 93 1.59 3.11 -6.85
CA HIS A 93 0.24 3.34 -7.41
C HIS A 93 -0.79 3.60 -6.31
N TYR A 94 -0.92 2.71 -5.34
CA TYR A 94 -1.97 2.82 -4.34
C TYR A 94 -1.77 4.07 -3.46
N LEU A 95 -0.56 4.34 -2.98
CA LEU A 95 -0.27 5.48 -2.11
C LEU A 95 -0.45 6.81 -2.84
N LYS A 96 0.00 6.94 -4.10
CA LYS A 96 -0.20 8.15 -4.91
C LYS A 96 -1.65 8.43 -5.25
N ASN A 97 -2.49 7.40 -5.28
CA ASN A 97 -3.91 7.52 -5.57
C ASN A 97 -4.79 7.64 -4.31
N GLY A 98 -4.19 7.88 -3.14
CA GLY A 98 -4.93 8.32 -1.95
C GLY A 98 -5.42 7.21 -1.04
N VAL A 99 -4.84 6.00 -1.10
CA VAL A 99 -5.13 5.02 -0.05
C VAL A 99 -4.54 5.42 1.29
N THR A 100 -5.29 5.19 2.35
CA THR A 100 -4.90 5.48 3.74
C THR A 100 -4.17 4.30 4.39
N ALA A 101 -4.34 3.09 3.86
CA ALA A 101 -3.70 1.88 4.35
C ALA A 101 -3.32 0.95 3.20
N TYR A 102 -2.22 0.22 3.38
CA TYR A 102 -1.76 -0.84 2.50
C TYR A 102 -1.46 -2.10 3.31
N GLN A 103 -2.06 -3.24 2.93
CA GLN A 103 -2.00 -4.51 3.64
C GLN A 103 -1.39 -5.57 2.72
N TYR A 104 -0.32 -6.20 3.20
CA TYR A 104 0.28 -7.35 2.54
C TYR A 104 -0.53 -8.62 2.86
N TRP A 105 -0.63 -9.56 1.91
CA TRP A 105 -1.50 -10.73 2.02
C TRP A 105 -1.00 -11.76 3.06
N ASN A 106 0.02 -12.55 2.73
CA ASN A 106 0.52 -13.58 3.62
C ASN A 106 1.65 -13.04 4.50
N LEU A 107 1.42 -12.96 5.81
CA LEU A 107 2.50 -12.68 6.77
C LEU A 107 3.56 -13.78 6.74
N SER A 108 3.13 -15.04 6.75
CA SER A 108 4.04 -16.19 6.73
C SER A 108 3.44 -17.39 6.01
N LEU A 109 4.26 -18.14 5.29
CA LEU A 109 3.89 -19.41 4.69
C LEU A 109 4.97 -20.48 4.94
N PRO A 110 4.62 -21.77 4.96
CA PRO A 110 5.61 -22.83 4.95
C PRO A 110 6.39 -22.83 3.62
N VAL A 111 7.56 -23.49 3.59
CA VAL A 111 8.28 -23.76 2.34
C VAL A 111 7.33 -24.37 1.30
N GLY A 112 7.24 -23.75 0.11
CA GLY A 112 6.34 -24.17 -0.95
C GLY A 112 4.86 -23.79 -0.74
N GLY A 113 4.56 -22.81 0.13
CA GLY A 113 3.21 -22.35 0.49
C GLY A 113 2.24 -22.20 -0.68
N LYS A 114 1.44 -23.25 -0.90
CA LYS A 114 0.42 -23.35 -1.94
C LYS A 114 -0.95 -23.02 -1.36
N SER A 115 -1.65 -22.10 -2.01
CA SER A 115 -3.02 -21.77 -1.63
C SER A 115 -3.97 -22.95 -1.84
N THR A 116 -5.10 -22.91 -1.13
CA THR A 116 -6.22 -23.86 -1.32
C THR A 116 -6.85 -23.75 -2.71
N TRP A 117 -6.60 -22.66 -3.43
CA TRP A 117 -7.06 -22.44 -4.80
C TRP A 117 -6.09 -22.94 -5.87
N GLY A 118 -4.94 -23.50 -5.48
CA GLY A 118 -4.12 -24.32 -6.38
C GLY A 118 -2.86 -23.67 -6.95
N TRP A 119 -2.49 -22.46 -6.54
CA TRP A 119 -1.21 -21.84 -6.94
C TRP A 119 -0.35 -21.46 -5.73
N TYR A 120 0.96 -21.32 -5.95
CA TYR A 120 1.94 -20.92 -4.94
C TYR A 120 1.90 -19.42 -4.68
N GLN A 121 2.03 -19.01 -3.43
CA GLN A 121 1.93 -17.60 -3.03
C GLN A 121 3.20 -17.11 -2.36
N ASN A 122 3.48 -15.81 -2.51
CA ASN A 122 4.53 -15.15 -1.76
C ASN A 122 4.08 -14.88 -0.32
N SER A 123 5.05 -14.61 0.54
CA SER A 123 4.84 -14.22 1.94
C SER A 123 5.96 -13.31 2.42
N LEU A 124 5.74 -12.59 3.53
CA LEU A 124 6.82 -11.83 4.15
C LEU A 124 7.85 -12.77 4.83
N ILE A 125 7.40 -13.93 5.32
CA ILE A 125 8.23 -14.90 6.05
C ILE A 125 8.01 -16.31 5.51
N THR A 126 9.08 -16.94 5.02
CA THR A 126 9.07 -18.37 4.74
C THR A 126 9.45 -19.16 5.99
N VAL A 127 8.65 -20.12 6.41
CA VAL A 127 8.89 -20.96 7.59
C VAL A 127 9.29 -22.38 7.17
N ASP A 128 10.46 -22.82 7.60
CA ASP A 128 10.91 -24.21 7.46
C ASP A 128 10.53 -24.99 8.72
N GLN A 129 9.43 -25.73 8.61
CA GLN A 129 8.89 -26.50 9.73
C GLN A 129 9.72 -27.76 10.06
N THR A 130 10.54 -28.25 9.13
CA THR A 130 11.40 -29.41 9.32
C THR A 130 12.63 -29.02 10.12
N ASN A 131 13.33 -27.98 9.67
CA ASN A 131 14.57 -27.51 10.30
C ASN A 131 14.31 -26.53 11.46
N LYS A 132 13.06 -26.12 11.68
CA LYS A 132 12.65 -25.14 12.71
C LYS A 132 13.33 -23.77 12.53
N THR A 133 13.45 -23.33 11.28
CA THR A 133 14.04 -22.05 10.91
C THR A 133 13.04 -21.21 10.10
N TYR A 134 13.41 -19.96 9.80
CA TYR A 134 12.62 -19.06 8.99
C TYR A 134 13.51 -18.10 8.19
N THR A 135 12.96 -17.54 7.12
CA THR A 135 13.61 -16.58 6.24
C THR A 135 12.70 -15.38 6.03
N TRP A 136 13.23 -14.18 6.25
CA TRP A 136 12.59 -12.93 5.83
C TRP A 136 12.76 -12.76 4.33
N ASN A 137 11.66 -12.68 3.59
CA ASN A 137 11.68 -12.53 2.14
C ASN A 137 11.89 -11.06 1.73
N ASN A 138 12.19 -10.81 0.45
CA ASN A 138 12.48 -9.47 -0.07
C ASN A 138 11.37 -8.45 0.25
N GLU A 139 10.11 -8.87 0.14
CA GLU A 139 8.95 -8.03 0.40
C GLU A 139 8.80 -7.64 1.87
N TYR A 140 9.32 -8.43 2.82
CA TYR A 140 9.40 -8.01 4.23
C TYR A 140 10.22 -6.76 4.39
N TYR A 141 11.40 -6.70 3.76
CA TYR A 141 12.27 -5.53 3.83
C TYR A 141 11.64 -4.33 3.11
N LEU A 142 11.02 -4.55 1.95
CA LEU A 142 10.26 -3.51 1.26
C LEU A 142 9.17 -2.94 2.16
N MET A 143 8.30 -3.77 2.73
CA MET A 143 7.24 -3.31 3.63
C MET A 143 7.81 -2.60 4.86
N LYS A 144 8.95 -3.07 5.41
CA LYS A 144 9.65 -2.44 6.53
C LYS A 144 10.16 -1.02 6.21
N HIS A 145 10.57 -0.74 4.98
CA HIS A 145 10.96 0.62 4.55
C HIS A 145 9.83 1.64 4.71
N PHE A 146 8.57 1.18 4.69
CA PHE A 146 7.38 2.01 4.97
C PHE A 146 6.95 1.88 6.43
N SER A 147 6.58 0.67 6.86
CA SER A 147 5.91 0.45 8.16
C SER A 147 6.75 0.79 9.39
N HIS A 148 8.08 0.79 9.26
CA HIS A 148 8.97 1.19 10.35
C HIS A 148 9.10 2.72 10.47
N TYR A 149 9.05 3.44 9.34
CA TYR A 149 9.43 4.86 9.26
C TYR A 149 8.22 5.80 9.08
N VAL A 150 7.10 5.30 8.56
CA VAL A 150 5.85 6.03 8.35
C VAL A 150 4.89 5.67 9.49
N GLN A 151 4.60 6.65 10.36
CA GLN A 151 3.79 6.45 11.55
C GLN A 151 2.29 6.57 11.24
N PRO A 152 1.41 5.93 12.03
CA PRO A 152 -0.03 6.18 11.96
C PRO A 152 -0.34 7.68 12.06
N GLY A 153 -1.15 8.19 11.13
CA GLY A 153 -1.46 9.62 11.02
C GLY A 153 -0.46 10.44 10.21
N ALA A 154 0.55 9.82 9.59
CA ALA A 154 1.43 10.51 8.65
C ALA A 154 0.68 11.00 7.42
N ALA A 155 1.02 12.19 6.95
CA ALA A 155 0.46 12.80 5.75
C ALA A 155 1.35 12.49 4.54
N TYR A 156 0.76 12.01 3.45
CA TYR A 156 1.46 11.84 2.18
C TYR A 156 1.93 13.20 1.65
N LEU A 157 3.20 13.30 1.27
CA LEU A 157 3.79 14.50 0.68
C LEU A 157 3.89 14.31 -0.83
N LYS A 158 3.09 15.06 -1.58
CA LYS A 158 3.22 15.14 -3.03
C LYS A 158 4.49 15.90 -3.39
N GLY A 159 5.38 15.28 -4.15
CA GLY A 159 6.57 15.95 -4.67
C GLY A 159 6.43 16.24 -6.17
N SER A 160 7.53 16.10 -6.90
CA SER A 160 7.63 16.56 -8.29
C SER A 160 6.94 15.59 -9.28
N PRO A 161 6.30 16.06 -10.36
CA PRO A 161 5.62 15.20 -11.33
C PRO A 161 6.48 14.08 -11.92
N ASP A 162 7.80 14.29 -11.99
CA ASP A 162 8.77 13.35 -12.55
C ASP A 162 9.41 12.40 -11.51
N GLU A 163 8.93 12.41 -10.26
CA GLU A 163 9.47 11.58 -9.17
C GLU A 163 9.01 10.11 -9.25
N LYS A 164 9.32 9.47 -10.38
CA LYS A 164 9.24 8.01 -10.46
C LYS A 164 10.19 7.45 -9.40
N ASN A 165 9.68 6.57 -8.55
CA ASN A 165 10.43 5.87 -7.51
C ASN A 165 10.82 6.67 -6.24
N VAL A 166 10.11 7.76 -5.94
CA VAL A 166 10.22 8.45 -4.64
C VAL A 166 8.84 8.59 -4.01
N ILE A 167 8.73 8.25 -2.72
CA ILE A 167 7.53 8.39 -1.92
C ILE A 167 7.90 9.05 -0.60
N ALA A 168 7.16 10.08 -0.18
CA ALA A 168 7.47 10.82 1.04
C ALA A 168 6.24 11.02 1.92
N PHE A 169 6.47 11.04 3.24
CA PHE A 169 5.45 11.29 4.24
C PHE A 169 5.97 12.23 5.33
N GLU A 170 5.12 13.11 5.83
CA GLU A 170 5.35 13.85 7.08
C GLU A 170 4.65 13.10 8.22
N ASN A 171 5.42 12.64 9.20
CA ASN A 171 4.90 12.00 10.40
C ASN A 171 4.26 13.04 11.36
N PRO A 172 3.41 12.61 12.31
CA PRO A 172 2.83 13.51 13.32
C PRO A 172 3.86 14.29 14.15
N ASP A 173 5.05 13.70 14.37
CA ASP A 173 6.18 14.33 15.07
C ASP A 173 6.97 15.32 14.19
N LYS A 174 6.50 15.58 12.97
CA LYS A 174 7.12 16.46 11.95
C LYS A 174 8.43 15.94 11.37
N SER A 175 8.80 14.69 11.65
CA SER A 175 9.84 14.02 10.86
C SER A 175 9.33 13.70 9.46
N ILE A 176 10.22 13.72 8.47
CA ILE A 176 9.89 13.40 7.07
C ILE A 176 10.59 12.09 6.71
N ALA A 177 9.81 11.08 6.35
CA ALA A 177 10.30 9.82 5.82
C ALA A 177 10.25 9.88 4.29
N VAL A 178 11.40 9.71 3.63
CA VAL A 178 11.51 9.62 2.17
C VAL A 178 12.01 8.23 1.80
N ILE A 179 11.16 7.46 1.12
CA ILE A 179 11.46 6.14 0.60
C ILE A 179 11.83 6.30 -0.87
N VAL A 180 12.98 5.76 -1.25
CA VAL A 180 13.57 5.87 -2.59
C VAL A 180 13.86 4.48 -3.13
N TYR A 181 13.45 4.23 -4.36
CA TYR A 181 13.81 3.03 -5.11
C TYR A 181 14.74 3.38 -6.27
N ASN A 182 15.98 2.88 -6.24
CA ASN A 182 16.84 2.89 -7.41
C ASN A 182 16.57 1.62 -8.22
N ASP A 183 15.80 1.77 -9.29
CA ASP A 183 15.40 0.70 -10.19
C ASP A 183 16.45 0.33 -11.26
N SER A 184 17.55 1.08 -11.34
CA SER A 184 18.58 0.82 -12.34
C SER A 184 19.63 -0.16 -11.85
N ASN A 185 20.32 -0.77 -12.81
CA ASN A 185 21.49 -1.60 -12.61
C ASN A 185 22.78 -0.79 -12.31
N ALA A 186 22.67 0.51 -12.05
CA ALA A 186 23.80 1.38 -11.73
C ALA A 186 23.50 2.21 -10.48
N ASP A 187 24.55 2.63 -9.80
CA ASP A 187 24.41 3.57 -8.69
C ASP A 187 23.90 4.92 -9.22
N LYS A 188 22.91 5.51 -8.55
CA LYS A 188 22.31 6.79 -8.94
C LYS A 188 22.40 7.80 -7.80
N THR A 189 22.84 9.01 -8.11
CA THR A 189 22.69 10.15 -7.21
C THR A 189 21.33 10.79 -7.45
N ILE A 190 20.49 10.86 -6.42
CA ILE A 190 19.16 11.51 -6.52
C ILE A 190 19.16 12.74 -5.63
N ARG A 191 18.86 13.90 -6.22
CA ARG A 191 18.76 15.16 -5.47
C ARG A 191 17.38 15.26 -4.83
N ILE A 192 17.35 15.37 -3.51
CA ILE A 192 16.13 15.49 -2.72
C ILE A 192 16.12 16.88 -2.07
N LYS A 193 15.08 17.65 -2.33
CA LYS A 193 14.85 18.97 -1.72
C LYS A 193 13.64 18.92 -0.79
N ILE A 194 13.83 19.32 0.46
CA ILE A 194 12.78 19.40 1.49
C ILE A 194 12.85 20.79 2.10
N GLY A 195 11.85 21.63 1.79
CA GLY A 195 11.91 23.05 2.12
C GLY A 195 13.18 23.69 1.52
N ASP A 196 14.03 24.26 2.37
CA ASP A 196 15.30 24.88 1.96
C ASP A 196 16.50 23.93 2.00
N HIS A 197 16.33 22.71 2.53
CA HIS A 197 17.40 21.73 2.61
C HIS A 197 17.46 20.90 1.33
N THR A 198 18.67 20.72 0.80
CA THR A 198 18.93 19.86 -0.37
C THR A 198 20.03 18.87 -0.03
N ILE A 199 19.78 17.59 -0.28
CA ILE A 199 20.80 16.54 -0.23
C ILE A 199 20.86 15.79 -1.56
N ALA A 200 21.98 15.11 -1.82
CA ALA A 200 22.18 14.32 -3.03
C ALA A 200 22.95 13.02 -2.71
N PRO A 201 22.35 12.08 -1.95
CA PRO A 201 22.99 10.81 -1.64
C PRO A 201 23.11 9.91 -2.89
N LEU A 202 24.14 9.07 -2.88
CA LEU A 202 24.33 7.99 -3.85
C LEU A 202 23.55 6.75 -3.38
N PHE A 203 22.61 6.30 -4.19
CA PHE A 203 21.85 5.08 -3.97
C PHE A 203 22.41 3.94 -4.81
N LYS A 204 22.61 2.77 -4.21
CA LYS A 204 23.15 1.59 -4.89
C LYS A 204 22.20 1.09 -5.97
N ALA A 205 22.74 0.45 -7.02
CA ALA A 205 21.95 -0.25 -8.03
C ALA A 205 20.92 -1.19 -7.39
N GLU A 206 19.73 -1.27 -7.99
CA GLU A 206 18.62 -2.16 -7.59
C GLU A 206 18.38 -2.18 -6.06
N SER A 207 18.09 -1.02 -5.46
CA SER A 207 17.96 -0.92 -4.00
C SER A 207 16.76 -0.07 -3.53
N PHE A 208 16.17 -0.47 -2.41
CA PHE A 208 15.25 0.33 -1.63
C PHE A 208 16.00 1.04 -0.50
N ASN A 209 15.71 2.31 -0.29
CA ASN A 209 16.37 3.14 0.70
C ASN A 209 15.33 3.99 1.43
N THR A 210 15.54 4.23 2.73
CA THR A 210 14.72 5.19 3.48
C THR A 210 15.63 6.23 4.12
N LEU A 211 15.29 7.49 3.94
CA LEU A 211 15.91 8.63 4.60
C LEU A 211 14.89 9.20 5.59
N LEU A 212 15.29 9.35 6.85
CA LEU A 212 14.47 9.98 7.88
C LEU A 212 15.09 11.32 8.26
N PHE A 213 14.38 12.39 7.95
CA PHE A 213 14.75 13.76 8.32
C PHE A 213 14.02 14.10 9.62
N LYS A 214 14.78 14.26 10.70
CA LYS A 214 14.26 14.74 11.97
C LYS A 214 14.41 16.26 12.02
N ARG A 215 13.44 16.94 12.64
CA ARG A 215 13.60 18.35 13.02
C ARG A 215 14.58 18.49 14.17
#